data_AF-A0A8B8IGQ3-F1
#
_entry.id   AF-A0A8B8IGQ3-F1
#
_cell.length_a   1.000
_cell.length_b   1.000
_cell.length_c   1.000
_cell.angle_alpha   90.00
_cell.angle_beta   90.00
_cell.angle_gamma   90.00
#
_symmetry.space_group_name_H-M   'P 1'
#
loop_
_entity.id
_entity.type
_entity.pdbx_description
1 polymer ?
#
loop_
_entity_poly.entity_id
_entity_poly.type
_entity_poly.pdbx_seq_one_letter_code
_entity_poly.pdbx_strand_id
1 'polypeptide(L)'
;MDVLTRPAEEFGNDETLEHLWAARAMEHSDIYFNVLCSVDTRWLRLTPHDDLIYSHFRQDFPDLNISYIKEDEIKNNVNKAKWRMFCEKFKNIVEDYSFGTLMRADTKGDYSEQNTILVPRVQFYAVEIARNREGINNEVKKRYKCASKAHMEAQNNAREIVA
;
A
#
# COMPACT_ATOMS: atom_id res chain seq x y z
N MET A 1 20.19 -1.62 -15.48
CA MET A 1 20.05 -0.74 -14.31
C MET A 1 18.63 -0.24 -14.29
N ASP A 2 17.93 -0.38 -13.17
CA ASP A 2 16.54 0.06 -13.04
C ASP A 2 16.49 1.58 -12.99
N VAL A 3 15.78 2.21 -13.94
CA VAL A 3 15.70 3.68 -14.06
C VAL A 3 15.16 4.31 -12.77
N LEU A 4 14.32 3.56 -12.03
CA LEU A 4 13.65 4.03 -10.82
C LEU A 4 14.55 4.04 -9.57
N THR A 5 15.75 3.46 -9.65
CA THR A 5 16.74 3.45 -8.55
C THR A 5 17.78 4.58 -8.65
N ARG A 6 17.73 5.38 -9.72
CA ARG A 6 18.64 6.52 -9.92
C ARG A 6 18.19 7.74 -9.10
N PRO A 7 19.11 8.65 -8.72
CA PRO A 7 18.79 9.84 -7.94
C PRO A 7 17.70 10.69 -8.60
N ALA A 8 16.71 11.14 -7.81
CA ALA A 8 15.61 11.97 -8.31
C ALA A 8 16.08 13.30 -8.93
N GLU A 9 17.26 13.80 -8.55
CA GLU A 9 17.86 15.03 -9.08
C GLU A 9 18.26 14.91 -10.56
N GLU A 10 18.42 13.69 -11.07
CA GLU A 10 18.77 13.41 -12.46
C GLU A 10 17.56 13.43 -13.40
N PHE A 11 16.35 13.37 -12.85
CA PHE A 11 15.11 13.36 -13.59
C PHE A 11 14.36 14.66 -13.28
N GLY A 12 14.09 15.46 -14.31
CA GLY A 12 13.15 16.56 -14.19
C GLY A 12 11.72 16.05 -13.98
N ASN A 13 10.74 16.91 -14.25
CA ASN A 13 9.35 16.45 -14.38
C ASN A 13 9.19 15.72 -15.74
N ASP A 14 9.64 14.46 -15.79
CA ASP A 14 9.61 13.60 -16.97
C ASP A 14 8.36 12.71 -16.94
N GLU A 15 7.46 12.93 -17.90
CA GLU A 15 6.20 12.18 -18.04
C GLU A 15 6.42 10.66 -18.14
N THR A 16 7.52 10.22 -18.79
CA THR A 16 7.83 8.79 -18.94
C THR A 16 8.16 8.17 -17.59
N LEU A 17 8.86 8.91 -16.73
CA LEU A 17 9.19 8.49 -15.37
C LEU A 17 7.93 8.34 -14.51
N GLU A 18 7.02 9.31 -14.61
CA GLU A 18 5.74 9.27 -13.90
C GLU A 18 4.90 8.05 -14.32
N HIS A 19 4.84 7.74 -15.62
CA HIS A 19 4.18 6.55 -16.12
C HIS A 19 4.82 5.26 -15.59
N LEU A 20 6.15 5.17 -15.56
CA LEU A 20 6.87 4.01 -15.02
C LEU A 20 6.62 3.85 -13.51
N TRP A 21 6.58 4.95 -12.76
CA TRP A 21 6.22 4.94 -11.34
C TRP A 21 4.79 4.48 -11.11
N ALA A 22 3.82 5.00 -11.88
CA ALA A 22 2.43 4.60 -11.80
C ALA A 22 2.25 3.10 -12.10
N ALA A 23 2.90 2.60 -13.16
CA ALA A 23 2.87 1.18 -13.52
C ALA A 23 3.41 0.29 -12.40
N ARG A 24 4.53 0.66 -11.79
CA ARG A 24 5.12 -0.11 -10.68
C ARG A 24 4.28 -0.06 -9.40
N ALA A 25 3.66 1.08 -9.12
CA ALA A 25 2.79 1.23 -7.96
C ALA A 25 1.51 0.38 -8.10
N MET A 26 0.96 0.31 -9.33
CA MET A 26 -0.15 -0.58 -9.69
C MET A 26 0.22 -2.06 -9.58
N GLU A 27 1.35 -2.46 -10.15
CA GLU A 27 1.84 -3.85 -10.04
C GLU A 27 2.01 -4.26 -8.57
N HIS A 28 2.59 -3.39 -7.74
CA HIS A 28 2.71 -3.61 -6.31
C HIS A 28 1.35 -3.80 -5.63
N SER A 29 0.33 -2.98 -5.96
CA SER A 29 -1.02 -3.15 -5.38
C SER A 29 -1.66 -4.47 -5.77
N ASP A 30 -1.50 -4.91 -7.02
CA ASP A 30 -2.08 -6.17 -7.50
C ASP A 30 -1.43 -7.38 -6.82
N ILE A 31 -0.11 -7.39 -6.73
CA ILE A 31 0.64 -8.44 -6.02
C ILE A 31 0.23 -8.47 -4.56
N TYR A 32 0.22 -7.31 -3.89
CA TYR A 32 -0.11 -7.22 -2.48
C TYR A 32 -1.55 -7.67 -2.21
N PHE A 33 -2.52 -7.25 -3.03
CA PHE A 33 -3.91 -7.66 -2.88
C PHE A 33 -4.10 -9.18 -3.05
N ASN A 34 -3.38 -9.79 -3.98
CA ASN A 34 -3.37 -11.25 -4.13
C ASN A 34 -2.79 -11.97 -2.91
N VAL A 35 -1.75 -11.42 -2.28
CA VAL A 35 -1.24 -11.93 -1.00
C VAL A 35 -2.31 -11.87 0.08
N LEU A 36 -3.00 -10.72 0.23
CA LEU A 36 -4.07 -10.57 1.22
C LEU A 36 -5.21 -11.57 1.05
N CYS A 37 -5.53 -11.94 -0.19
CA CYS A 37 -6.56 -12.94 -0.46
C CYS A 37 -6.08 -14.36 -0.15
N SER A 38 -4.77 -14.64 -0.22
CA SER A 38 -4.21 -16.00 -0.26
C SER A 38 -3.76 -16.53 1.10
N VAL A 39 -3.32 -15.65 2.02
CA VAL A 39 -2.65 -16.07 3.25
C VAL A 39 -3.34 -15.55 4.51
N ASP A 40 -2.97 -16.09 5.68
CA ASP A 40 -3.30 -15.45 6.96
C ASP A 40 -2.35 -14.28 7.21
N THR A 41 -2.89 -13.07 7.15
CA THR A 41 -2.13 -11.83 7.14
C THR A 41 -1.44 -11.55 8.47
N ARG A 42 -1.83 -12.21 9.57
CA ARG A 42 -1.19 -12.02 10.89
C ARG A 42 0.27 -12.49 10.92
N TRP A 43 0.62 -13.42 10.02
CA TRP A 43 1.97 -13.95 9.88
C TRP A 43 2.76 -13.28 8.75
N LEU A 44 2.12 -12.36 8.00
CA LEU A 44 2.75 -11.67 6.89
C LEU A 44 3.72 -10.62 7.43
N ARG A 45 4.99 -10.74 7.01
CA ARG A 45 6.03 -9.74 7.23
C ARG A 45 6.22 -8.93 5.96
N LEU A 46 6.05 -7.61 6.02
CA LEU A 46 6.26 -6.72 4.87
C LEU A 46 7.70 -6.24 4.79
N THR A 47 8.35 -6.09 5.94
CA THR A 47 9.74 -5.65 6.06
C THR A 47 10.45 -6.38 7.22
N PRO A 48 11.80 -6.37 7.25
CA PRO A 48 12.56 -6.81 8.43
C PRO A 48 12.30 -5.96 9.69
N HIS A 49 11.73 -4.76 9.53
CA HIS A 49 11.57 -3.76 10.58
C HIS A 49 10.11 -3.59 11.03
N ASP A 50 9.23 -4.55 10.73
CA ASP A 50 7.80 -4.41 10.98
C ASP A 50 7.46 -4.11 12.44
N ASP A 51 8.18 -4.72 13.39
CA ASP A 51 7.96 -4.49 14.82
C ASP A 51 8.28 -3.04 15.21
N LEU A 52 9.39 -2.51 14.70
CA LEU A 52 9.81 -1.13 14.94
C LEU A 52 8.81 -0.14 14.32
N ILE A 53 8.40 -0.38 13.06
CA ILE A 53 7.45 0.47 12.35
C ILE A 53 6.11 0.49 13.10
N TYR A 54 5.59 -0.67 13.48
CA TYR A 54 4.32 -0.78 14.20
C TYR A 54 4.34 -0.08 15.57
N SER A 55 5.41 -0.27 16.35
CA SER A 55 5.56 0.38 17.65
C SER A 55 5.57 1.90 17.54
N HIS A 56 6.36 2.46 16.61
CA HIS A 56 6.36 3.91 16.40
C HIS A 56 5.03 4.42 15.84
N PHE A 57 4.39 3.67 14.96
CA PHE A 57 3.10 4.04 14.38
C PHE A 57 2.03 4.16 15.47
N ARG A 58 1.90 3.16 16.35
CA ARG A 58 0.93 3.20 17.45
C ARG A 58 1.31 4.18 18.58
N GLN A 59 2.58 4.56 18.69
CA GLN A 59 3.02 5.63 19.58
C GLN A 59 2.61 7.02 19.05
N ASP A 60 2.86 7.29 17.77
CA ASP A 60 2.60 8.61 17.16
C ASP A 60 1.10 8.79 16.80
N PHE A 61 0.41 7.69 16.48
CA PHE A 61 -0.99 7.63 16.03
C PHE A 61 -1.80 6.58 16.80
N PRO A 62 -1.96 6.71 18.13
CA PRO A 62 -2.64 5.70 18.95
C PRO A 62 -4.10 5.50 18.53
N ASP A 63 -4.82 6.60 18.27
CA ASP A 63 -6.27 6.60 18.00
C ASP A 63 -6.62 6.57 16.51
N LEU A 64 -5.63 6.44 15.62
CA LEU A 64 -5.90 6.45 14.19
C LEU A 64 -6.69 5.20 13.79
N ASN A 65 -7.80 5.43 13.10
CA ASN A 65 -8.62 4.36 12.56
C ASN A 65 -7.93 3.77 11.31
N ILE A 66 -7.44 2.55 11.45
CA ILE A 66 -6.78 1.84 10.36
C ILE A 66 -7.75 1.07 9.45
N SER A 67 -9.02 0.89 9.84
CA SER A 67 -10.00 0.18 9.00
C SER A 67 -10.47 1.02 7.81
N TYR A 68 -10.59 2.32 8.01
CA TYR A 68 -10.95 3.31 7.00
C TYR A 68 -10.14 4.59 7.22
N ILE A 69 -9.38 4.98 6.20
CA ILE A 69 -8.54 6.17 6.21
C ILE A 69 -9.07 7.15 5.18
N LYS A 70 -9.47 8.34 5.63
CA LYS A 70 -9.86 9.42 4.72
C LYS A 70 -8.63 10.11 4.18
N GLU A 71 -8.62 10.36 2.88
CA GLU A 71 -7.51 11.06 2.23
C GLU A 71 -7.27 12.45 2.84
N ASP A 72 -8.35 13.17 3.16
CA ASP A 72 -8.30 14.48 3.81
C ASP A 72 -7.64 14.46 5.19
N GLU A 73 -7.78 13.35 5.93
CA GLU A 73 -7.16 13.18 7.25
C GLU A 73 -5.64 13.04 7.11
N ILE A 74 -5.13 12.42 6.05
CA ILE A 74 -3.69 12.39 5.78
C ILE A 74 -3.21 13.75 5.27
N LYS A 75 -3.98 14.39 4.38
CA LYS A 75 -3.58 15.61 3.66
C LYS A 75 -3.69 16.89 4.49
N ASN A 76 -4.43 16.91 5.60
CA ASN A 76 -4.52 18.08 6.47
C ASN A 76 -3.14 18.50 7.01
N ASN A 77 -2.86 19.80 7.06
CA ASN A 77 -1.57 20.39 7.45
C ASN A 77 -0.98 19.81 8.75
N VAL A 78 -1.82 19.59 9.78
CA VAL A 78 -1.37 19.05 11.08
C VAL A 78 -0.89 17.60 10.93
N ASN A 79 -1.69 16.77 10.25
CA ASN A 79 -1.37 15.35 10.08
C ASN A 79 -0.26 15.15 9.06
N LYS A 80 -0.19 15.98 8.02
CA LYS A 80 0.92 16.01 7.06
C LYS A 80 2.26 16.27 7.76
N ALA A 81 2.32 17.20 8.71
CA ALA A 81 3.53 17.45 9.49
C ALA A 81 3.90 16.24 10.39
N LYS A 82 2.92 15.66 11.10
CA LYS A 82 3.14 14.44 11.91
C LYS A 82 3.63 13.27 11.08
N TRP A 83 2.97 13.00 9.96
CA TRP A 83 3.36 11.94 9.03
C TRP A 83 4.74 12.19 8.43
N ARG A 84 5.11 13.44 8.12
CA ARG A 84 6.46 13.77 7.66
C ARG A 84 7.51 13.43 8.73
N MET A 85 7.26 13.82 9.99
CA MET A 85 8.15 13.47 11.10
C MET A 85 8.26 11.95 11.28
N PHE A 86 7.14 11.23 11.16
CA PHE A 86 7.13 9.77 11.20
C PHE A 86 7.99 9.17 10.08
N CYS A 87 7.80 9.59 8.83
CA CYS A 87 8.56 9.08 7.70
C CYS A 87 10.08 9.30 7.85
N GLU A 88 10.50 10.47 8.33
CA GLU A 88 11.92 10.78 8.50
C GLU A 88 12.64 9.88 9.53
N LYS A 89 11.91 9.30 10.51
CA LYS A 89 12.49 8.30 11.43
C LYS A 89 13.04 7.07 10.72
N PHE A 90 12.51 6.75 9.54
CA PHE A 90 12.84 5.55 8.78
C PHE A 90 13.70 5.80 7.56
N LYS A 91 14.10 7.05 7.30
CA LYS A 91 14.88 7.43 6.11
C LYS A 91 16.14 6.61 5.88
N ASN A 92 16.83 6.23 6.96
CA ASN A 92 18.06 5.44 6.92
C ASN A 92 17.85 3.97 7.32
N ILE A 93 16.60 3.53 7.46
CA ILE A 93 16.23 2.19 7.94
C ILE A 93 15.48 1.42 6.85
N VAL A 94 14.53 2.09 6.19
CA VAL A 94 13.67 1.48 5.16
C VAL A 94 14.14 1.96 3.78
N GLU A 95 14.47 1.00 2.91
CA GLU A 95 14.82 1.26 1.52
C GLU A 95 13.65 1.88 0.75
N ASP A 96 13.96 2.93 -0.01
CA ASP A 96 13.01 3.83 -0.68
C ASP A 96 11.82 4.22 0.20
N TYR A 97 12.07 4.61 1.46
CA TYR A 97 11.02 4.99 2.43
C TYR A 97 9.96 5.97 1.86
N SER A 98 10.37 6.86 0.95
CA SER A 98 9.55 7.88 0.31
C SER A 98 8.93 7.49 -1.03
N PHE A 99 9.16 6.25 -1.52
CA PHE A 99 8.63 5.81 -2.81
C PHE A 99 7.09 5.79 -2.81
N GLY A 100 6.49 6.33 -3.86
CA GLY A 100 5.04 6.37 -4.02
C GLY A 100 4.44 4.97 -4.12
N THR A 101 3.56 4.63 -3.19
CA THR A 101 2.94 3.31 -3.05
C THR A 101 1.43 3.46 -2.92
N LEU A 102 0.67 2.61 -3.59
CA LEU A 102 -0.80 2.62 -3.51
C LEU A 102 -1.28 1.85 -2.27
N MET A 103 -2.12 2.51 -1.47
CA MET A 103 -2.73 1.96 -0.27
C MET A 103 -4.26 2.03 -0.36
N ARG A 104 -4.96 1.05 0.20
CA ARG A 104 -6.44 1.07 0.24
C ARG A 104 -6.94 2.04 1.31
N ALA A 105 -7.93 2.86 0.98
CA ALA A 105 -8.58 3.75 1.93
C ALA A 105 -9.44 2.94 2.92
N ASP A 106 -10.36 2.13 2.41
CA ASP A 106 -11.18 1.16 3.14
C ASP A 106 -10.64 -0.27 2.95
N THR A 107 -10.39 -0.95 4.06
CA THR A 107 -10.01 -2.37 4.09
C THR A 107 -11.07 -3.33 3.55
N LYS A 108 -12.33 -2.88 3.53
CA LYS A 108 -13.49 -3.66 3.05
C LYS A 108 -13.56 -3.79 1.54
N GLY A 109 -12.93 -2.87 0.81
CA GLY A 109 -12.91 -2.80 -0.64
C GLY A 109 -11.59 -3.31 -1.25
N ASP A 110 -11.59 -3.51 -2.56
CA ASP A 110 -10.44 -3.74 -3.41
C ASP A 110 -9.77 -2.43 -3.83
N TYR A 111 -8.68 -2.52 -4.58
CA TYR A 111 -8.05 -1.34 -5.19
C TYR A 111 -8.93 -0.82 -6.32
N SER A 112 -9.62 0.30 -6.07
CA SER A 112 -10.38 1.05 -7.07
C SER A 112 -9.95 2.51 -7.05
N GLU A 113 -10.30 3.28 -8.08
CA GLU A 113 -10.01 4.72 -8.13
C GLU A 113 -10.52 5.46 -6.88
N GLN A 114 -11.71 5.09 -6.37
CA GLN A 114 -12.31 5.73 -5.20
C GLN A 114 -11.78 5.19 -3.86
N ASN A 115 -11.14 4.02 -3.86
CA ASN A 115 -10.65 3.33 -2.66
C ASN A 115 -9.11 3.29 -2.57
N THR A 116 -8.40 4.04 -3.41
CA THR A 116 -6.94 4.02 -3.48
C THR A 116 -6.37 5.39 -3.17
N ILE A 117 -5.34 5.41 -2.33
CA ILE A 117 -4.60 6.62 -1.98
C ILE A 117 -3.10 6.40 -2.23
N LEU A 118 -2.45 7.41 -2.82
CA LEU A 118 -1.01 7.41 -3.04
C LEU A 118 -0.30 7.91 -1.77
N VAL A 119 0.55 7.07 -1.20
CA VAL A 119 1.29 7.37 0.03
C VAL A 119 2.76 6.96 -0.10
N PRO A 120 3.69 7.59 0.65
CA PRO A 120 5.04 7.06 0.84
C PRO A 120 5.04 5.61 1.31
N ARG A 121 6.00 4.81 0.84
CA ARG A 121 6.15 3.39 1.17
C ARG A 121 6.14 3.10 2.67
N VAL A 122 6.79 3.95 3.46
CA VAL A 122 6.79 3.79 4.93
C VAL A 122 5.41 4.00 5.56
N GLN A 123 4.58 4.89 4.99
CA GLN A 123 3.20 5.07 5.45
C GLN A 123 2.35 3.85 5.10
N PHE A 124 2.52 3.32 3.89
CA PHE A 124 1.92 2.05 3.48
C PHE A 124 2.28 0.94 4.48
N TYR A 125 3.57 0.76 4.80
CA TYR A 125 3.98 -0.23 5.80
C TYR A 125 3.35 0.01 7.16
N ALA A 126 3.40 1.24 7.68
CA ALA A 126 2.83 1.54 9.00
C ALA A 126 1.37 1.12 9.13
N VAL A 127 0.55 1.49 8.15
CA VAL A 127 -0.89 1.19 8.13
C VAL A 127 -1.14 -0.29 7.86
N GLU A 128 -0.50 -0.87 6.85
CA GLU A 128 -0.77 -2.26 6.46
C GLU A 128 -0.25 -3.27 7.48
N ILE A 129 0.89 -3.01 8.12
CA ILE A 129 1.38 -3.83 9.24
C ILE A 129 0.36 -3.80 10.38
N ALA A 130 -0.19 -2.62 10.71
CA ALA A 130 -1.21 -2.50 11.74
C ALA A 130 -2.48 -3.28 11.36
N ARG A 131 -2.97 -3.13 10.13
CA ARG A 131 -4.13 -3.88 9.59
C ARG A 131 -3.92 -5.40 9.63
N ASN A 132 -2.70 -5.85 9.35
CA ASN A 132 -2.32 -7.26 9.36
C ASN A 132 -2.28 -7.84 10.78
N ARG A 133 -1.63 -7.14 11.72
CA ARG A 133 -1.51 -7.57 13.13
C ARG A 133 -2.84 -7.55 13.86
N GLU A 134 -3.66 -6.53 13.59
CA GLU A 134 -4.99 -6.37 14.20
C GLU A 134 -6.06 -7.21 13.50
N GLY A 135 -5.68 -7.98 12.47
CA GLY A 135 -6.54 -8.95 11.81
C GLY A 135 -7.61 -8.36 10.90
N ILE A 136 -7.57 -7.06 10.62
CA ILE A 136 -8.54 -6.39 9.75
C ILE A 136 -8.40 -6.88 8.31
N ASN A 137 -7.16 -7.00 7.83
CA ASN A 137 -6.89 -7.49 6.48
C ASN A 137 -7.20 -8.99 6.29
N ASN A 138 -7.32 -9.75 7.38
CA ASN A 138 -7.72 -11.15 7.32
C ASN A 138 -9.17 -11.36 6.87
N GLU A 139 -9.99 -10.31 6.87
CA GLU A 139 -11.35 -10.36 6.35
C GLU A 139 -11.40 -10.29 4.81
N VAL A 140 -10.33 -9.84 4.15
CA VAL A 140 -10.28 -9.66 2.69
C VAL A 140 -10.49 -11.00 1.97
N LYS A 141 -9.77 -12.05 2.37
CA LYS A 141 -9.90 -13.40 1.79
C LYS A 141 -11.30 -14.02 1.89
N LYS A 142 -12.16 -13.51 2.79
CA LYS A 142 -13.56 -13.97 2.92
C LYS A 142 -14.46 -13.32 1.89
N ARG A 143 -14.09 -12.12 1.42
CA ARG A 143 -14.89 -11.28 0.51
C ARG A 143 -14.43 -11.41 -0.93
N TYR A 144 -13.12 -11.53 -1.12
CA TYR A 144 -12.48 -11.58 -2.42
C TYR A 144 -11.81 -12.94 -2.58
N LYS A 145 -11.98 -13.53 -3.75
CA LYS A 145 -11.22 -14.72 -4.15
C LYS A 145 -9.91 -14.25 -4.75
N CYS A 146 -8.81 -14.93 -4.44
CA CYS A 146 -7.53 -14.63 -5.10
C CYS A 146 -7.71 -14.76 -6.61
N ALA A 147 -7.08 -13.85 -7.34
CA ALA A 147 -6.83 -14.04 -8.75
C ALA A 147 -5.78 -15.15 -8.90
N SER A 148 -6.19 -16.41 -8.79
CA SER A 148 -5.39 -17.49 -9.36
C SER A 148 -5.38 -17.31 -10.89
N LYS A 149 -4.33 -17.78 -11.57
CA LYS A 149 -4.28 -17.76 -13.04
C LYS A 149 -5.57 -18.31 -13.67
N ALA A 150 -6.08 -19.41 -13.09
CA ALA A 150 -7.35 -20.01 -13.46
C ALA A 150 -8.58 -19.12 -13.21
N HIS A 151 -8.57 -18.25 -12.20
CA HIS A 151 -9.67 -17.33 -11.91
C HIS A 151 -9.68 -16.10 -12.84
N MET A 152 -8.49 -15.58 -13.18
CA MET A 152 -8.34 -14.51 -14.18
C MET A 152 -8.73 -15.00 -15.58
N GLU A 153 -8.30 -16.21 -15.96
CA GLU A 153 -8.71 -16.86 -17.21
C GLU A 153 -10.23 -17.09 -17.26
N ALA A 154 -10.84 -17.53 -16.16
CA ALA A 154 -12.30 -17.71 -16.07
C ALA A 154 -13.09 -16.38 -16.14
N GLN A 155 -12.59 -15.30 -15.53
CA GLN A 155 -13.24 -13.98 -15.58
C GLN A 155 -13.09 -13.31 -16.95
N ASN A 156 -11.94 -13.46 -17.61
CA ASN A 156 -11.73 -12.96 -18.97
C ASN A 156 -12.60 -13.73 -19.97
N ASN A 157 -12.64 -15.07 -19.90
CA ASN A 157 -13.57 -15.86 -20.72
C ASN A 157 -15.03 -15.49 -20.45
N ALA A 158 -15.41 -15.27 -19.19
CA ALA A 158 -16.77 -14.88 -18.87
C ALA A 158 -17.14 -13.53 -19.49
N ARG A 159 -16.23 -12.54 -19.48
CA ARG A 159 -16.44 -11.22 -20.10
C ARG A 159 -16.50 -11.27 -21.63
N GLU A 160 -15.71 -12.12 -22.27
CA GLU A 160 -15.75 -12.32 -23.73
C GLU A 160 -17.04 -13.01 -24.19
N ILE A 161 -17.68 -13.83 -23.35
CA ILE A 161 -18.95 -14.51 -23.70
C ILE A 161 -20.15 -13.57 -23.61
N VAL A 162 -20.06 -12.46 -22.86
CA VAL A 162 -21.15 -11.47 -22.71
C VAL A 162 -21.00 -10.24 -23.62
N ALA A 163 -19.92 -10.17 -24.41
CA ALA A 163 -19.65 -9.12 -25.39
C ALA A 163 -20.02 -9.59 -26.81
#